data_AF-A0A5C3NYD9-F1
#
_entry.id   AF-A0A5C3NYD9-F1
#
_cell.length_a   1.000
_cell.length_b   1.000
_cell.length_c   1.000
_cell.angle_alpha   90.00
_cell.angle_beta   90.00
_cell.angle_gamma   90.00
#
_symmetry.space_group_name_H-M   'P 1'
#
loop_
_entity.id
_entity.type
_entity.pdbx_description
1 polymer ?
#
loop_
_entity_poly.entity_id
_entity_poly.type
_entity_poly.pdbx_seq_one_letter_code
_entity_poly.pdbx_strand_id
1 'polypeptide(L)'
;MSETFTPITKYINVRAQWAPDFYNEGPESNKLRWTEAQVLLAEVTPRISGLIVCDAVLEGEIHVRRMGGAGMVCKNVITAGFTMDTLERLYTATFTETASTPQPVHFHIRFPSLVEYLEFTRAVSDLKLEAEGLRAEMEDGFAAVSKMLPSA
;
A
#
# COMPACT_ATOMS: atom_id res chain seq x y z
N MET A 1 -23.62 -6.85 17.89
CA MET A 1 -23.06 -7.47 16.67
C MET A 1 -21.58 -7.62 16.90
N SER A 2 -21.08 -8.84 17.09
CA SER A 2 -19.63 -9.08 17.24
C SER A 2 -19.00 -8.93 15.87
N GLU A 3 -18.09 -7.97 15.70
CA GLU A 3 -17.23 -7.91 14.52
C GLU A 3 -16.47 -9.22 14.44
N THR A 4 -16.77 -10.04 13.43
CA THR A 4 -15.98 -11.21 13.08
C THR A 4 -14.59 -10.71 12.70
N PHE A 5 -13.64 -10.90 13.60
CA PHE A 5 -12.25 -10.51 13.42
C PHE A 5 -11.65 -11.41 12.34
N THR A 6 -11.45 -10.88 11.14
CA THR A 6 -10.69 -11.59 10.12
C THR A 6 -9.22 -11.56 10.53
N PRO A 7 -8.57 -12.73 10.71
CA PRO A 7 -7.19 -12.76 11.18
C PRO A 7 -6.26 -12.16 10.12
N ILE A 8 -5.38 -11.26 10.56
CA ILE A 8 -4.30 -10.73 9.73
C ILE A 8 -3.28 -11.84 9.54
N THR A 9 -3.15 -12.35 8.31
CA THR A 9 -2.33 -13.52 7.96
C THR A 9 -0.89 -13.16 7.59
N LYS A 10 -0.66 -11.94 7.11
CA LYS A 10 0.67 -11.38 6.84
C LYS A 10 0.67 -9.92 7.30
N TYR A 11 1.67 -9.55 8.09
CA TYR A 11 1.89 -8.15 8.44
C TYR A 11 3.36 -7.76 8.32
N ILE A 12 3.61 -6.59 7.72
CA ILE A 12 4.89 -5.89 7.83
C ILE A 12 4.63 -4.59 8.57
N ASN A 13 5.52 -4.26 9.49
CA ASN A 13 5.45 -3.05 10.28
C ASN A 13 6.82 -2.36 10.29
N VAL A 14 6.96 -1.30 9.51
CA VAL A 14 8.25 -0.62 9.29
C VAL A 14 8.14 0.87 9.54
N ARG A 15 9.25 1.44 10.05
CA ARG A 15 9.41 2.88 10.16
C ARG A 15 9.83 3.43 8.81
N ALA A 16 9.21 4.52 8.38
CA ALA A 16 9.62 5.22 7.17
C ALA A 16 9.35 6.71 7.27
N GLN A 17 9.84 7.46 6.28
CA GLN A 17 9.32 8.78 5.96
C GLN A 17 8.32 8.64 4.82
N TRP A 18 7.23 9.38 4.89
CA TRP A 18 6.20 9.43 3.86
C TRP A 18 6.02 10.85 3.34
N ALA A 19 5.77 10.99 2.04
CA ALA A 19 5.41 12.25 1.41
C ALA A 19 4.39 12.04 0.28
N PRO A 20 3.32 12.84 0.20
CA PRO A 20 2.43 12.85 -0.95
C PRO A 20 3.05 13.71 -2.06
N ASP A 21 2.93 13.27 -3.31
CA ASP A 21 3.43 13.98 -4.49
C ASP A 21 2.28 14.38 -5.42
N PHE A 22 1.57 15.43 -5.02
CA PHE A 22 0.42 15.93 -5.79
C PHE A 22 0.77 16.46 -7.18
N TYR A 23 2.06 16.69 -7.46
CA TYR A 23 2.53 17.34 -8.69
C TYR A 23 3.42 16.45 -9.55
N ASN A 24 3.64 15.19 -9.13
CA ASN A 24 4.50 14.22 -9.81
C ASN A 24 5.92 14.77 -10.05
N GLU A 25 6.50 15.42 -9.04
CA GLU A 25 7.85 15.99 -9.07
C GLU A 25 8.94 15.00 -8.67
N GLY A 26 8.55 13.86 -8.07
CA GLY A 26 9.43 12.78 -7.68
C GLY A 26 10.08 12.96 -6.29
N PRO A 27 10.71 11.89 -5.78
CA PRO A 27 11.09 11.76 -4.37
C PRO A 27 12.23 12.69 -3.91
N GLU A 28 12.94 13.34 -4.83
CA GLU A 28 14.02 14.30 -4.52
C GLU A 28 13.54 15.76 -4.59
N SER A 29 12.27 16.02 -4.89
CA SER A 29 11.76 17.39 -4.93
C SER A 29 11.80 18.04 -3.55
N ASN A 30 12.34 19.26 -3.52
CA ASN A 30 12.34 20.12 -2.33
C ASN A 30 10.94 20.62 -1.93
N LYS A 31 9.92 20.39 -2.77
CA LYS A 31 8.52 20.74 -2.46
C LYS A 31 7.82 19.66 -1.65
N LEU A 32 8.39 18.45 -1.57
CA LEU A 32 7.82 17.37 -0.79
C LEU A 32 7.98 17.63 0.70
N ARG A 33 6.88 17.47 1.44
CA ARG A 33 6.89 17.52 2.90
C ARG A 33 6.94 16.11 3.47
N TRP A 34 8.13 15.69 3.84
CA TRP A 34 8.36 14.41 4.50
C TRP A 34 7.84 14.43 5.93
N THR A 35 7.10 13.38 6.29
CA THR A 35 6.58 13.15 7.64
C THR A 35 7.02 11.78 8.11
N GLU A 36 7.41 11.67 9.39
CA GLU A 36 7.66 10.36 9.99
C GLU A 36 6.37 9.54 10.06
N ALA A 37 6.46 8.28 9.64
CA ALA A 37 5.31 7.41 9.55
C ALA A 37 5.63 5.98 9.98
N GLN A 38 4.60 5.33 10.54
CA GLN A 38 4.53 3.89 10.65
C GLN A 38 3.81 3.35 9.42
N VAL A 39 4.46 2.43 8.72
CA VAL A 39 3.92 1.79 7.53
C VAL A 39 3.59 0.34 7.86
N LEU A 40 2.31 0.02 7.70
CA LEU A 40 1.73 -1.27 7.94
C LEU A 40 1.23 -1.86 6.64
N LEU A 41 1.70 -3.04 6.30
CA LEU A 41 1.15 -3.85 5.23
C LEU A 41 0.37 -4.97 5.90
N ALA A 42 -0.92 -5.14 5.63
CA ALA A 42 -1.73 -6.16 6.26
C ALA A 42 -2.69 -6.82 5.27
N GLU A 43 -2.81 -8.15 5.35
CA GLU A 43 -3.93 -8.86 4.74
C GLU A 43 -5.17 -8.71 5.66
N VAL A 44 -6.19 -8.01 5.18
CA VAL A 44 -7.39 -7.64 5.96
C VAL A 44 -8.48 -8.71 5.85
N THR A 45 -8.50 -9.44 4.74
CA THR A 45 -9.34 -10.62 4.51
C THR A 45 -8.63 -11.51 3.51
N PRO A 46 -8.88 -12.84 3.49
CA PRO A 46 -8.52 -13.64 2.33
C PRO A 46 -9.02 -12.87 1.10
N ARG A 47 -8.09 -12.39 0.26
CA ARG A 47 -8.31 -11.57 -0.97
C ARG A 47 -8.20 -10.05 -0.88
N ILE A 48 -8.00 -9.42 0.28
CA ILE A 48 -7.75 -7.95 0.34
C ILE A 48 -6.51 -7.67 1.18
N SER A 49 -5.48 -7.19 0.48
CA SER A 49 -4.25 -6.68 1.07
C SER A 49 -4.27 -5.16 1.09
N GLY A 50 -3.90 -4.56 2.21
CA GLY A 50 -3.92 -3.12 2.43
C GLY A 50 -2.56 -2.59 2.83
N LEU A 51 -2.18 -1.46 2.24
CA LEU A 51 -1.11 -0.59 2.72
C LEU A 51 -1.73 0.51 3.58
N ILE A 52 -1.27 0.61 4.82
CA ILE A 52 -1.69 1.63 5.78
C ILE A 52 -0.46 2.44 6.17
N VAL A 53 -0.57 3.76 6.10
CA VAL A 53 0.46 4.70 6.56
C VAL A 53 -0.16 5.57 7.63
N CYS A 54 0.43 5.56 8.81
CA CYS A 54 0.02 6.38 9.95
C CYS A 54 1.14 7.32 10.36
N ASP A 55 0.80 8.51 10.81
CA ASP A 55 1.77 9.44 11.38
C ASP A 55 2.32 8.91 12.71
N ALA A 56 3.64 8.94 12.85
CA ALA A 56 4.33 8.36 13.99
C ALA A 56 5.39 9.30 14.55
N VAL A 57 5.70 9.09 15.83
CA VAL A 57 6.85 9.68 16.53
C VAL A 57 7.59 8.57 17.27
N LEU A 58 8.88 8.79 17.53
CA LEU A 58 9.69 7.87 18.32
C LEU A 58 9.60 8.23 19.81
N GLU A 59 9.14 7.30 20.64
CA GLU A 59 9.21 7.42 22.10
C GLU A 59 10.03 6.24 22.66
N GLY A 60 11.32 6.49 22.92
CA GLY A 60 12.26 5.42 23.28
C GLY A 60 12.58 4.52 22.09
N GLU A 61 12.35 3.20 22.24
CA GLU A 61 12.55 2.20 21.17
C GLU A 61 11.26 1.86 20.43
N ILE A 62 10.12 2.41 20.85
CA ILE A 62 8.81 2.12 20.26
C ILE A 62 8.29 3.32 19.47
N HIS A 63 7.63 3.03 18.36
CA HIS A 63 6.90 4.02 17.59
C HIS A 63 5.49 4.14 18.12
N VAL A 64 5.12 5.36 18.44
CA VAL A 64 3.79 5.70 18.89
C VAL A 64 3.17 6.62 17.87
N ARG A 65 1.88 6.41 17.63
CA ARG A 65 1.11 7.34 16.80
C ARG A 65 1.25 8.75 17.38
N ARG A 66 1.45 9.73 16.51
CA ARG A 66 1.55 11.13 16.94
C ARG A 66 0.23 11.58 17.60
N MET A 67 0.29 11.97 18.87
CA MET A 67 -0.83 12.59 19.58
C MET A 67 -1.22 13.91 18.91
N GLY A 68 -2.51 14.07 18.58
CA GLY A 68 -3.04 15.26 17.88
C GLY A 68 -2.81 15.28 16.36
N GLY A 69 -2.18 14.25 15.79
CA GLY A 69 -2.07 14.10 14.35
C GLY A 69 -3.26 13.36 13.73
N ALA A 70 -3.40 13.42 12.40
CA ALA A 70 -4.56 12.94 11.64
C ALA A 70 -4.81 11.41 11.80
N GLY A 71 -3.84 10.67 12.32
CA GLY A 71 -4.00 9.30 12.80
C GLY A 71 -3.90 8.22 11.74
N MET A 72 -4.36 8.51 10.54
CA MET A 72 -4.18 7.70 9.34
C MET A 72 -3.95 8.66 8.19
N VAL A 73 -2.80 8.51 7.55
CA VAL A 73 -2.33 9.41 6.49
C VAL A 73 -2.69 8.84 5.13
N CYS A 74 -2.60 7.52 4.98
CA CYS A 74 -2.90 6.83 3.75
C CYS A 74 -3.44 5.42 4.04
N LYS A 75 -4.43 4.97 3.28
CA LYS A 75 -4.93 3.60 3.31
C LYS A 75 -5.31 3.21 1.90
N ASN A 76 -4.50 2.35 1.28
CA ASN A 76 -4.73 1.88 -0.08
C ASN A 76 -4.92 0.38 -0.08
N VAL A 77 -5.87 -0.08 -0.90
CA VAL A 77 -5.99 -1.50 -1.22
C VAL A 77 -4.99 -1.81 -2.33
N ILE A 78 -4.22 -2.88 -2.16
CA ILE A 78 -3.33 -3.37 -3.20
C ILE A 78 -4.19 -4.01 -4.29
N THR A 79 -4.32 -3.31 -5.41
CA THR A 79 -5.09 -3.74 -6.58
C THR A 79 -4.23 -3.77 -7.83
N ALA A 80 -4.78 -4.20 -8.96
CA ALA A 80 -4.13 -4.13 -10.26
C ALA A 80 -3.63 -2.71 -10.63
N GLY A 81 -4.37 -1.66 -10.26
CA GLY A 81 -4.01 -0.26 -10.54
C GLY A 81 -3.11 0.40 -9.49
N PHE A 82 -2.71 -0.33 -8.45
CA PHE A 82 -1.71 0.09 -7.48
C PHE A 82 -0.34 -0.38 -7.94
N THR A 83 0.54 0.54 -8.33
CA THR A 83 1.89 0.23 -8.80
C THR A 83 2.94 0.76 -7.84
N MET A 84 4.08 0.07 -7.79
CA MET A 84 5.25 0.43 -7.00
C MET A 84 6.46 0.52 -7.94
N ASP A 85 7.14 1.66 -7.93
CA ASP A 85 8.43 1.85 -8.59
C ASP A 85 9.53 1.95 -7.52
N THR A 86 10.59 1.16 -7.73
CA THR A 86 11.76 1.01 -6.86
C THR A 86 13.05 1.48 -7.54
N LEU A 87 12.97 1.95 -8.78
CA LEU A 87 14.11 2.30 -9.62
C LEU A 87 14.50 3.78 -9.49
N GLU A 88 13.55 4.63 -9.10
CA GLU A 88 13.78 6.07 -8.98
C GLU A 88 14.88 6.39 -7.95
N ARG A 89 14.96 5.63 -6.84
CA ARG A 89 15.94 5.89 -5.79
C ARG A 89 16.21 4.68 -4.87
N LEU A 90 17.44 4.61 -4.39
CA LEU A 90 17.81 3.69 -3.30
C LEU A 90 16.97 3.97 -2.05
N TYR A 91 16.40 2.91 -1.48
CA TYR A 91 15.59 2.94 -0.26
C TYR A 91 14.31 3.78 -0.35
N THR A 92 13.82 4.08 -1.55
CA THR A 92 12.54 4.77 -1.72
C THR A 92 11.64 3.96 -2.64
N ALA A 93 10.43 3.70 -2.19
CA ALA A 93 9.37 3.13 -3.01
C ALA A 93 8.39 4.24 -3.38
N THR A 94 8.17 4.42 -4.68
CA THR A 94 7.19 5.35 -5.24
C THR A 94 5.93 4.57 -5.58
N PHE A 95 4.79 5.07 -5.13
CA PHE A 95 3.50 4.42 -5.34
C PHE A 95 2.60 5.29 -6.19
N THR A 96 1.90 4.65 -7.12
CA THR A 96 0.88 5.28 -7.93
C THR A 96 -0.42 4.48 -7.82
N GLU A 97 -1.50 5.13 -7.43
CA GLU A 97 -2.84 4.54 -7.45
C GLU A 97 -3.67 5.16 -8.57
N THR A 98 -4.11 4.32 -9.51
CA THR A 98 -4.92 4.73 -10.68
C THR A 98 -6.34 4.17 -10.69
N ALA A 99 -6.66 3.25 -9.78
CA ALA A 99 -7.89 2.45 -9.85
C ALA A 99 -9.15 3.16 -9.35
N SER A 100 -9.01 4.18 -8.49
CA SER A 100 -10.11 4.71 -7.68
C SER A 100 -10.41 6.20 -7.92
N THR A 101 -9.53 6.93 -8.63
CA THR A 101 -9.64 8.39 -8.80
C THR A 101 -9.29 8.84 -10.23
N PRO A 102 -9.95 9.89 -10.76
CA PRO A 102 -9.67 10.43 -12.10
C PRO A 102 -8.28 11.09 -12.20
N GLN A 103 -7.66 11.43 -11.08
CA GLN A 103 -6.25 11.82 -11.01
C GLN A 103 -5.48 10.76 -10.21
N PRO A 104 -4.37 10.23 -10.76
CA PRO A 104 -3.52 9.31 -10.03
C PRO A 104 -3.01 9.94 -8.74
N VAL A 105 -3.08 9.21 -7.63
CA VAL A 105 -2.45 9.64 -6.38
C VAL A 105 -1.05 9.08 -6.35
N HIS A 106 -0.06 9.98 -6.30
CA HIS A 106 1.36 9.63 -6.16
C HIS A 106 1.83 9.91 -4.73
N PHE A 107 2.60 8.98 -4.17
CA PHE A 107 3.26 9.19 -2.89
C PHE A 107 4.53 8.35 -2.79
N HIS A 108 5.42 8.74 -1.89
CA HIS A 108 6.70 8.11 -1.69
C HIS A 108 6.84 7.62 -0.25
N ILE A 109 7.52 6.48 -0.09
CA ILE A 109 7.94 5.93 1.19
C ILE A 109 9.45 5.75 1.17
N ARG A 110 10.16 6.42 2.07
CA ARG A 110 11.61 6.34 2.22
C ARG A 110 11.98 5.58 3.49
N PHE A 111 12.77 4.53 3.34
CA PHE A 111 13.15 3.62 4.41
C PHE A 111 14.52 3.99 5.00
N PRO A 112 14.73 3.79 6.31
CA PRO A 112 16.00 4.12 6.95
C PRO A 112 17.09 3.09 6.68
N SER A 113 16.74 1.87 6.24
CA SER A 113 17.71 0.81 5.91
C SER A 113 17.35 0.02 4.65
N LEU A 114 18.37 -0.59 4.04
CA LEU A 114 18.19 -1.52 2.91
C LEU A 114 17.35 -2.74 3.31
N VAL A 115 17.49 -3.22 4.54
CA VAL A 115 16.79 -4.42 5.02
C VAL A 115 15.29 -4.17 5.05
N GLU A 116 14.85 -3.09 5.71
CA GLU A 116 13.42 -2.74 5.77
C GLU A 116 12.85 -2.46 4.39
N TYR A 117 13.63 -1.79 3.53
CA TYR A 117 13.24 -1.55 2.14
C TYR A 117 12.99 -2.85 1.38
N LEU A 118 13.92 -3.81 1.45
CA LEU A 118 13.81 -5.08 0.73
C LEU A 118 12.69 -5.96 1.28
N GLU A 119 12.55 -6.05 2.61
CA GLU A 119 11.46 -6.78 3.24
C GLU A 119 10.10 -6.22 2.85
N PHE A 120 9.96 -4.89 2.90
CA PHE A 120 8.72 -4.21 2.56
C PHE A 120 8.37 -4.36 1.08
N THR A 121 9.29 -4.03 0.18
CA THR A 121 9.05 -4.10 -1.27
C THR A 121 8.74 -5.52 -1.73
N ARG A 122 9.43 -6.53 -1.18
CA ARG A 122 9.12 -7.94 -1.45
C ARG A 122 7.69 -8.30 -1.05
N ALA A 123 7.27 -7.94 0.16
CA ALA A 123 5.92 -8.29 0.61
C ALA A 123 4.84 -7.56 -0.19
N VAL A 124 5.07 -6.30 -0.59
CA VAL A 124 4.17 -5.60 -1.51
C VAL A 124 4.06 -6.34 -2.84
N SER A 125 5.18 -6.77 -3.42
CA SER A 125 5.21 -7.55 -4.66
C SER A 125 4.48 -8.89 -4.53
N ASP A 126 4.70 -9.62 -3.43
CA ASP A 126 4.04 -10.91 -3.18
C ASP A 126 2.52 -10.74 -3.08
N LEU A 127 2.04 -9.76 -2.32
CA LEU A 127 0.60 -9.48 -2.19
C LEU A 127 -0.02 -8.96 -3.50
N LYS A 128 0.75 -8.23 -4.29
CA LYS A 128 0.35 -7.75 -5.61
C LYS A 128 0.15 -8.89 -6.59
N LEU A 129 1.09 -9.84 -6.64
CA LEU A 129 0.97 -11.07 -7.45
C LEU A 129 -0.23 -11.90 -7.03
N GLU A 130 -0.47 -12.06 -5.72
CA GLU A 130 -1.65 -12.76 -5.19
C GLU A 130 -2.95 -12.05 -5.62
N ALA A 131 -3.02 -10.72 -5.50
CA ALA A 131 -4.19 -9.94 -5.92
C ALA A 131 -4.45 -10.02 -7.44
N GLU A 132 -3.40 -10.04 -8.25
CA GLU A 132 -3.51 -10.17 -9.71
C GLU A 132 -3.93 -11.57 -10.15
N GLY A 133 -3.40 -12.61 -9.50
CA GLY A 133 -3.82 -14.00 -9.72
C GLY A 133 -5.31 -14.19 -9.42
N LEU A 134 -5.77 -13.67 -8.28
CA LEU A 134 -7.19 -13.71 -7.91
C LEU A 134 -8.08 -12.96 -8.91
N ARG A 135 -7.62 -11.81 -9.44
CA ARG A 135 -8.38 -11.08 -10.47
C ARG A 135 -8.52 -11.92 -11.74
N ALA A 136 -7.44 -12.54 -12.21
CA ALA A 136 -7.47 -13.39 -13.40
C ALA A 136 -8.45 -14.56 -13.22
N GLU A 137 -8.43 -15.24 -12.07
CA GLU A 137 -9.39 -16.30 -11.75
C GLU A 137 -10.85 -15.80 -11.76
N MET A 138 -11.10 -14.59 -11.23
CA MET A 138 -12.43 -13.99 -11.26
C MET A 138 -12.87 -13.63 -12.68
N GLU A 139 -12.00 -13.03 -13.50
CA GLU A 139 -12.28 -12.68 -14.89
C GLU A 139 -12.59 -13.93 -15.73
N ASP A 140 -11.82 -15.00 -15.56
CA ASP A 140 -12.05 -16.29 -16.20
C ASP A 140 -13.37 -16.92 -15.74
N GLY A 141 -13.67 -16.86 -14.45
CA GLY A 141 -14.94 -17.32 -13.87
C GLY A 141 -16.14 -16.55 -14.42
N PHE A 142 -16.05 -15.23 -14.52
CA PHE A 142 -17.09 -14.40 -15.13
C PHE A 142 -17.27 -14.70 -16.62
N ALA A 143 -16.17 -14.88 -17.36
CA ALA A 143 -16.23 -15.25 -18.77
C ALA A 143 -16.89 -16.62 -18.96
N ALA A 144 -16.62 -17.59 -18.08
CA ALA A 144 -17.26 -18.90 -18.09
C ALA A 144 -18.77 -18.79 -17.81
N VAL A 145 -19.18 -18.03 -16.79
CA VAL A 145 -20.60 -17.80 -16.47
C VAL A 145 -21.32 -17.04 -17.59
N SER A 146 -20.70 -16.01 -18.15
CA SER A 146 -21.28 -15.20 -19.23
C SER A 146 -21.54 -16.03 -20.49
N LYS A 147 -20.72 -17.05 -20.78
CA LYS A 147 -20.95 -18.01 -21.88
C LYS A 147 -22.10 -18.98 -21.61
N MET A 148 -22.48 -19.20 -20.36
CA MET A 148 -23.58 -20.09 -19.97
C MET A 148 -24.94 -19.37 -19.93
N LEU A 149 -24.95 -18.03 -19.93
CA LEU A 149 -26.18 -17.25 -20.00
C LEU A 149 -26.69 -17.21 -21.44
N PRO A 150 -27.97 -17.50 -21.71
CA PRO A 150 -28.53 -17.38 -23.05
C PRO A 150 -28.44 -15.91 -23.50
N SER A 151 -27.94 -15.70 -24.72
CA SER A 151 -27.91 -14.38 -25.35
C SER A 151 -29.33 -13.84 -25.48
N ALA A 152 -29.59 -12.70 -24.84
CA ALA A 152 -30.86 -11.98 -24.90
C ALA A 152 -31.14 -11.43 -26.31
#